data_AF-A0A7V0QJI0-F1
#
_entry.id   AF-A0A7V0QJI0-F1
#
_cell.length_a   1.000
_cell.length_b   1.000
_cell.length_c   1.000
_cell.angle_alpha   90.00
_cell.angle_beta   90.00
_cell.angle_gamma   90.00
#
_symmetry.space_group_name_H-M   'P 1'
#
loop_
_entity.id
_entity.type
_entity.pdbx_description
1 polymer ?
#
loop_
_entity_poly.entity_id
_entity_poly.type
_entity_poly.pdbx_seq_one_letter_code
_entity_poly.pdbx_strand_id
1 'polypeptide(L)'
;MDIQCELPDSNPLDDEIRELLQKSKKIAIVGISRKEDRDSFKVAKYLKEHGYQIIPVNPVYEEVLGEKCYKSLSDIPFEVDIVD
;
A
#
# COMPACT_ATOMS: atom_id res chain seq x y z
N MET A 1 -22.49 5.85 4.15
CA MET A 1 -22.56 5.11 2.88
C MET A 1 -21.87 3.79 3.14
N ASP A 2 -22.64 2.73 3.28
CA ASP A 2 -22.11 1.38 3.38
C ASP A 2 -21.48 1.04 2.02
N ILE A 3 -20.15 1.14 1.94
CA ILE A 3 -19.41 0.59 0.82
C ILE A 3 -19.39 -0.91 1.09
N GLN A 4 -20.36 -1.61 0.51
CA GLN A 4 -20.35 -3.07 0.51
C GLN A 4 -19.16 -3.50 -0.35
N CYS A 5 -18.13 -4.02 0.31
CA CYS A 5 -16.97 -4.60 -0.35
C CYS A 5 -17.44 -5.91 -0.99
N GLU A 6 -17.83 -5.86 -2.25
CA GLU A 6 -18.15 -7.04 -3.04
C GLU A 6 -16.84 -7.67 -3.53
N LEU A 7 -16.65 -8.96 -3.22
CA LEU A 7 -15.51 -9.71 -3.73
C LEU A 7 -15.77 -10.06 -5.19
N PRO A 8 -14.78 -9.91 -6.08
CA PRO A 8 -14.95 -10.26 -7.48
C PRO A 8 -15.11 -11.79 -7.64
N ASP A 9 -15.89 -12.20 -8.63
CA ASP A 9 -16.12 -13.62 -8.95
C ASP A 9 -14.87 -14.33 -9.50
N SER A 10 -13.87 -13.56 -9.96
CA SER A 10 -12.59 -14.07 -10.48
C SER A 10 -11.46 -13.06 -10.33
N ASN A 11 -10.22 -13.53 -10.43
CA ASN A 11 -9.06 -12.64 -10.55
C ASN A 11 -9.11 -11.87 -11.88
N PRO A 12 -8.62 -10.61 -11.91
CA PRO A 12 -8.42 -9.88 -13.15
C PRO A 12 -7.38 -10.57 -14.05
N LEU A 13 -7.42 -10.27 -15.34
CA LEU A 13 -6.41 -10.73 -16.29
C LEU A 13 -5.07 -10.02 -16.04
N ASP A 14 -3.97 -10.67 -16.43
CA ASP A 14 -2.61 -10.13 -16.26
C ASP A 14 -2.43 -8.72 -16.84
N ASP A 15 -3.10 -8.42 -17.95
CA ASP A 15 -3.04 -7.11 -18.60
C ASP A 15 -3.77 -6.04 -17.79
N GLU A 16 -4.89 -6.38 -17.15
CA GLU A 16 -5.64 -5.48 -16.27
C GLU A 16 -4.83 -5.16 -15.01
N ILE A 17 -4.18 -6.18 -14.42
CA ILE A 17 -3.27 -5.99 -13.27
C ILE A 17 -2.11 -5.09 -13.66
N ARG A 18 -1.49 -5.33 -14.83
CA ARG A 18 -0.37 -4.53 -15.31
C ARG A 18 -0.79 -3.07 -15.54
N GLU A 19 -1.94 -2.84 -16.15
CA GLU A 19 -2.46 -1.49 -16.38
C GLU A 19 -2.77 -0.76 -15.08
N LEU A 20 -3.37 -1.45 -14.10
CA LEU A 20 -3.62 -0.90 -12.76
C LEU A 20 -2.31 -0.45 -12.11
N LEU A 21 -1.32 -1.35 -12.03
CA LEU A 21 -0.02 -1.05 -11.43
C LEU A 21 0.69 0.11 -12.15
N GLN A 22 0.62 0.19 -13.48
CA GLN A 22 1.22 1.28 -14.24
C GLN A 22 0.56 2.65 -14.00
N LYS A 23 -0.74 2.68 -13.72
CA LYS A 23 -1.51 3.91 -13.46
C LYS A 23 -1.39 4.38 -12.02
N SER A 24 -1.17 3.45 -11.08
CA SER A 24 -1.02 3.74 -9.67
C SER A 24 0.37 4.29 -9.33
N LYS A 25 0.43 5.19 -8.36
CA LYS A 25 1.67 5.80 -7.86
C LYS A 25 1.80 5.71 -6.35
N LYS A 26 0.69 5.86 -5.63
CA LYS A 26 0.60 5.92 -4.17
C LYS A 26 0.01 4.62 -3.63
N ILE A 27 0.83 3.85 -2.92
CA ILE A 27 0.42 2.55 -2.36
C ILE A 27 0.50 2.64 -0.84
N ALA A 28 -0.64 2.48 -0.16
CA ALA A 28 -0.67 2.37 1.29
C ALA A 28 -0.40 0.92 1.71
N ILE A 29 0.60 0.71 2.57
CA ILE A 29 0.98 -0.62 3.07
C ILE A 29 0.51 -0.75 4.52
N VAL A 30 -0.59 -1.46 4.73
CA VAL A 30 -1.26 -1.62 6.03
C VAL A 30 -0.60 -2.73 6.84
N GLY A 31 -0.28 -2.44 8.10
CA GLY A 31 0.38 -3.40 8.99
C GLY A 31 1.88 -3.55 8.73
N ILE A 32 2.48 -2.62 7.98
CA ILE A 32 3.92 -2.62 7.68
C ILE A 32 4.77 -2.72 8.95
N SER A 33 5.75 -3.63 8.92
CA SER A 33 6.80 -3.75 9.93
C SER A 33 8.07 -3.02 9.53
N ARG A 34 8.82 -2.50 10.50
CA ARG A 34 10.20 -1.98 10.30
C ARG A 34 11.27 -3.07 10.23
N LYS A 35 10.91 -4.33 10.50
CA LYS A 35 11.86 -5.45 10.53
C LYS A 35 12.08 -5.97 9.11
N GLU A 36 13.35 -6.05 8.69
CA GLU A 36 13.71 -6.38 7.31
C GLU A 36 13.37 -7.82 6.90
N ASP A 37 13.22 -8.72 7.87
CA ASP A 37 12.83 -10.11 7.65
C ASP A 37 11.33 -10.27 7.32
N ARG A 38 10.51 -9.24 7.57
CA ARG A 38 9.06 -9.27 7.35
C ARG A 38 8.70 -8.96 5.91
N ASP A 39 7.73 -9.70 5.39
CA ASP A 39 7.34 -9.57 3.99
C ASP A 39 6.76 -8.19 3.66
N SER A 40 6.01 -7.59 4.59
CA SER A 40 5.54 -6.20 4.44
C SER A 40 6.69 -5.19 4.24
N PHE A 41 7.85 -5.42 4.88
CA PHE A 41 9.01 -4.55 4.71
C PHE A 41 9.65 -4.79 3.34
N LYS A 42 9.79 -6.06 2.93
CA LYS A 42 10.36 -6.44 1.64
C LYS A 42 9.51 -5.92 0.48
N VAL A 43 8.19 -6.07 0.55
CA VAL A 43 7.24 -5.56 -0.45
C VAL A 43 7.32 -4.03 -0.54
N ALA A 44 7.25 -3.33 0.59
CA ALA A 44 7.36 -1.87 0.60
C ALA A 44 8.69 -1.37 0.03
N LYS A 45 9.81 -2.02 0.40
CA LYS A 45 11.13 -1.69 -0.15
C LYS A 45 11.18 -1.93 -1.66
N TYR A 46 10.69 -3.08 -2.13
CA TYR A 46 10.64 -3.41 -3.55
C TYR A 46 9.83 -2.38 -4.35
N LEU A 47 8.63 -2.02 -3.88
CA LEU A 47 7.78 -1.02 -4.51
C LEU A 47 8.47 0.36 -4.56
N LYS A 48 9.10 0.78 -3.47
CA LYS A 48 9.87 2.04 -3.42
C LYS A 48 11.04 2.04 -4.40
N GLU A 49 11.78 0.93 -4.51
CA GLU A 49 12.88 0.78 -5.49
C GLU A 49 12.40 0.82 -6.95
N HIS A 50 11.13 0.47 -7.21
CA HIS A 50 10.51 0.54 -8.54
C HIS A 50 9.77 1.87 -8.79
N GLY A 51 9.95 2.87 -7.94
CA GLY A 51 9.45 4.24 -8.16
C GLY A 51 8.04 4.51 -7.67
N TYR A 52 7.41 3.56 -6.94
CA TYR A 52 6.15 3.84 -6.25
C TYR A 52 6.39 4.66 -4.99
N GLN A 53 5.42 5.53 -4.67
CA GLN A 53 5.36 6.20 -3.38
C GLN A 53 4.65 5.29 -2.38
N ILE A 54 5.41 4.73 -1.44
CA ILE A 54 4.85 3.93 -0.35
C ILE A 54 4.33 4.83 0.76
N ILE A 55 3.19 4.48 1.35
CA ILE A 55 2.57 5.18 2.48
C ILE A 55 2.43 4.17 3.61
N PRO A 56 3.38 4.12 4.56
CA PRO A 56 3.33 3.18 5.67
C PRO A 56 2.11 3.44 6.57
N VAL A 57 1.35 2.39 6.90
CA VAL A 57 0.23 2.47 7.84
C VAL A 57 0.42 1.46 8.97
N ASN A 58 0.75 1.96 10.16
CA ASN A 58 0.90 1.18 11.37
C ASN A 58 0.73 2.09 12.60
N PRO A 59 -0.15 1.76 13.58
CA PRO A 59 -0.35 2.56 14.78
C PRO A 59 0.89 2.78 15.67
N VAL A 60 1.89 1.90 15.54
CA VAL A 60 3.05 1.83 16.46
C VAL A 60 4.26 2.64 15.95
N TYR A 61 4.42 2.77 14.64
CA TYR A 61 5.62 3.38 14.05
C TYR A 61 5.34 4.82 13.62
N GLU A 62 6.34 5.68 13.77
CA GLU A 62 6.30 7.06 13.27
C GLU A 62 6.86 7.17 11.85
N GLU A 63 7.82 6.32 11.49
CA GLU A 63 8.49 6.30 10.20
C GLU A 63 8.91 4.87 9.83
N VAL A 64 8.80 4.51 8.54
CA VAL A 64 9.34 3.28 7.97
C VAL A 64 9.94 3.60 6.59
N LEU A 65 11.15 3.10 6.31
CA LEU A 65 11.85 3.33 5.04
C LEU A 65 12.03 4.82 4.66
N GLY A 66 12.15 5.71 5.65
CA GLY A 66 12.27 7.15 5.43
C GLY A 66 10.95 7.87 5.11
N GLU A 67 9.81 7.16 5.15
CA GLU A 67 8.48 7.71 4.91
C GLU A 67 7.69 7.80 6.21
N LYS A 68 6.93 8.90 6.37
CA LYS A 68 6.03 9.08 7.50
C LYS A 68 5.01 7.95 7.58
N CYS A 69 4.89 7.33 8.75
CA CYS A 69 3.92 6.28 9.03
C CYS A 69 2.65 6.86 9.65
N TYR A 70 1.51 6.52 9.07
CA TYR A 70 0.19 6.94 9.55
C TYR A 70 -0.40 5.85 10.46
N LYS A 71 -1.23 6.25 11.44
CA LYS A 71 -1.80 5.27 12.39
C LYS A 71 -2.95 4.48 11.78
N SER A 72 -3.69 5.09 10.86
CA SER A 72 -4.80 4.50 10.12
C SER A 72 -4.89 5.06 8.71
N LEU A 73 -5.62 4.38 7.83
CA LEU A 73 -5.89 4.87 6.47
C LEU A 73 -6.61 6.23 6.48
N SER A 74 -7.51 6.46 7.45
CA SER A 74 -8.23 7.73 7.60
C SER A 74 -7.34 8.91 8.02
N ASP A 75 -6.14 8.66 8.52
CA ASP A 75 -5.20 9.73 8.89
C ASP A 75 -4.41 10.27 7.68
N ILE A 76 -4.53 9.62 6.51
CA ILE A 76 -3.81 10.01 5.28
C ILE A 76 -4.54 11.22 4.67
N PRO A 77 -3.90 12.40 4.56
CA PRO A 77 -4.57 13.64 4.15
C PRO A 77 -4.64 13.81 2.61
N PHE A 78 -4.47 12.73 1.86
CA PHE A 78 -4.44 12.71 0.41
C PHE A 78 -4.92 11.37 -0.13
N GLU A 79 -5.28 11.32 -1.41
CA GLU A 79 -5.76 10.09 -2.05
C GLU A 79 -4.66 9.03 -2.19
N VAL A 80 -5.08 7.78 -2.04
CA VAL A 80 -4.29 6.55 -2.18
C VAL A 80 -4.85 5.78 -3.38
N ASP A 81 -3.96 5.27 -4.24
CA ASP A 81 -4.39 4.54 -5.44
C ASP A 81 -4.65 3.06 -5.14
N ILE A 82 -3.81 2.45 -4.29
CA ILE A 82 -3.88 1.03 -3.91
C ILE A 82 -3.65 0.89 -2.39
N VAL A 83 -4.41 0.00 -1.76
CA VAL A 83 -4.18 -0.45 -0.39
C VAL A 83 -3.73 -1.91 -0.44
N ASP A 84 -2.57 -2.21 0.16
CA ASP A 84 -2.00 -3.54 0.35
C ASP A 84 -1.88 -3.86 1.85
#